data_AF-A0A929QZ13-F1
#
_entry.id   AF-A0A929QZ13-F1
#
_cell.length_a   1.000
_cell.length_b   1.000
_cell.length_c   1.000
_cell.angle_alpha   90.00
_cell.angle_beta   90.00
_cell.angle_gamma   90.00
#
_symmetry.space_group_name_H-M   'P 1'
#
loop_
_entity.id
_entity.type
_entity.pdbx_description
1 polymer ?
#
loop_
_entity_poly.entity_id
_entity_poly.type
_entity_poly.pdbx_seq_one_letter_code
_entity_poly.pdbx_strand_id
1 'polypeptide(L)'
;DEGVPVRDRVGAATLVYLDHIASHPDAWAAPLRGSRGEPQAAAELRVRVRADYVERLARLLAPSEQVRHEYALWGYYGFVDAACLRWVDKGCPPAERWALVEAALGCLGGALGDWAA
;
A
#
# COMPACT_ATOMS: atom_id res chain seq x y z
N ASP A 1 21.09 -7.54 2.22
CA ASP A 1 19.91 -8.22 1.63
C ASP A 1 20.04 -8.44 0.12
N GLU A 2 21.17 -8.92 -0.37
CA GLU A 2 21.27 -9.42 -1.75
C GLU A 2 20.74 -10.87 -1.75
N GLY A 3 19.58 -11.10 -2.38
CA GLY A 3 19.06 -12.45 -2.63
C GLY A 3 17.57 -12.67 -2.37
N VAL A 4 16.85 -11.78 -1.68
CA VAL A 4 15.39 -11.90 -1.50
C VAL A 4 14.68 -11.19 -2.64
N PRO A 5 13.80 -11.88 -3.42
CA PRO A 5 13.04 -11.26 -4.49
C PRO A 5 12.27 -10.02 -4.02
N VAL A 6 12.23 -8.98 -4.85
CA VAL A 6 11.59 -7.70 -4.48
C VAL A 6 10.11 -7.89 -4.13
N ARG A 7 9.44 -8.80 -4.82
CA ARG A 7 8.06 -9.21 -4.55
C ARG A 7 7.88 -9.71 -3.12
N ASP A 8 8.81 -10.53 -2.63
CA ASP A 8 8.74 -11.10 -1.29
C ASP A 8 9.01 -10.04 -0.21
N ARG A 9 9.89 -9.07 -0.50
CA ARG A 9 10.12 -7.91 0.35
C ARG A 9 8.88 -7.03 0.47
N VAL A 10 8.19 -6.77 -0.64
CA VAL A 10 6.90 -6.06 -0.64
C VAL A 10 5.83 -6.85 0.12
N GLY A 11 5.81 -8.19 -0.03
CA GLY A 11 4.90 -9.06 0.72
C GLY A 11 5.13 -8.99 2.23
N ALA A 12 6.39 -9.06 2.67
CA ALA A 12 6.77 -8.91 4.07
C ALA A 12 6.42 -7.52 4.63
N ALA A 13 6.70 -6.45 3.89
CA ALA A 13 6.33 -5.09 4.28
C ALA A 13 4.81 -4.92 4.41
N THR A 14 4.05 -5.52 3.48
CA THR A 14 2.57 -5.53 3.53
C THR A 14 2.07 -6.27 4.76
N LEU A 15 2.67 -7.41 5.11
CA LEU A 15 2.33 -8.10 6.35
C LEU A 15 2.52 -7.19 7.57
N VAL A 16 3.67 -6.55 7.72
CA VAL A 16 3.94 -5.65 8.85
C VAL A 16 2.94 -4.49 8.89
N TYR A 17 2.57 -3.96 7.73
CA TYR A 17 1.54 -2.92 7.64
C TYR A 17 0.16 -3.42 8.12
N LEU A 18 -0.21 -4.66 7.79
CA LEU A 18 -1.45 -5.26 8.30
C LEU A 18 -1.43 -5.53 9.80
N ASP A 19 -0.27 -5.82 10.42
CA ASP A 19 -0.14 -5.86 11.89
C ASP A 19 -0.46 -4.51 12.50
N HIS A 20 0.12 -3.45 11.94
CA HIS A 20 -0.13 -2.09 12.39
C HIS A 20 -1.62 -1.73 12.29
N ILE A 21 -2.27 -2.04 11.16
CA ILE A 21 -3.70 -1.82 10.98
C ILE A 21 -4.53 -2.61 12.00
N ALA A 22 -4.27 -3.90 12.17
CA ALA A 22 -5.00 -4.75 13.11
C ALA A 22 -4.87 -4.28 14.57
N SER A 23 -3.74 -3.67 14.92
CA SER A 23 -3.52 -3.12 16.27
C SER A 23 -4.31 -1.83 16.54
N HIS A 24 -4.64 -1.04 15.51
CA HIS A 24 -5.32 0.25 15.65
C HIS A 24 -6.32 0.53 14.50
N PRO A 25 -7.32 -0.34 14.26
CA PRO A 25 -8.11 -0.33 13.03
C PRO A 25 -8.92 0.95 12.83
N ASP A 26 -9.56 1.45 13.89
CA ASP A 26 -10.39 2.66 13.82
C ASP A 26 -9.55 3.92 13.64
N ALA A 27 -8.44 4.03 14.38
CA ALA A 27 -7.52 5.16 14.27
C ALA A 27 -6.86 5.23 12.89
N TRP A 28 -6.48 4.08 12.34
CA TRP A 28 -5.95 3.97 10.99
C TRP A 28 -6.98 4.34 9.91
N ALA A 29 -8.23 3.89 10.05
CA ALA A 29 -9.29 4.13 9.05
C ALA A 29 -9.87 5.55 9.09
N ALA A 30 -9.83 6.23 10.24
CA ALA A 30 -10.38 7.57 10.45
C ALA A 30 -9.98 8.62 9.37
N PRO A 31 -8.70 8.80 9.01
CA PRO A 31 -8.32 9.76 7.97
C PRO A 31 -8.83 9.38 6.57
N LEU A 32 -9.06 8.10 6.28
CA LEU A 32 -9.50 7.63 4.97
C LEU A 32 -11.02 7.69 4.78
N ARG A 33 -11.80 7.56 5.86
CA ARG A 33 -13.27 7.68 5.83
C ARG A 33 -13.76 9.13 5.69
N GLY A 34 -12.84 10.09 5.68
CA GLY A 34 -13.14 11.52 5.63
C GLY A 34 -13.55 12.04 7.00
N SER A 35 -12.65 12.76 7.67
CA SER A 35 -13.01 13.54 8.85
C SER A 35 -13.64 14.85 8.40
N ARG A 36 -14.94 15.07 8.68
CA ARG A 36 -15.53 16.41 8.52
C ARG A 36 -14.71 17.40 9.36
N GLY A 37 -14.18 18.44 8.72
CA GLY A 37 -13.41 19.48 9.41
C GLY A 37 -11.92 19.18 9.57
N GLU A 38 -11.36 18.26 8.79
CA GLU A 38 -9.92 18.09 8.76
C GLU A 38 -9.18 19.39 8.35
N PRO A 39 -8.14 19.80 9.09
CA PRO A 39 -7.30 20.94 8.70
C PRO A 39 -6.60 20.70 7.36
N GLN A 40 -6.56 21.73 6.51
CA GLN A 40 -5.86 21.68 5.21
C GLN A 40 -4.41 21.18 5.34
N ALA A 41 -3.68 21.61 6.38
CA ALA A 41 -2.30 21.16 6.63
C ALA A 41 -2.18 19.63 6.80
N ALA A 42 -3.19 18.98 7.36
CA ALA A 42 -3.22 17.52 7.50
C ALA A 42 -3.48 16.83 6.15
N ALA A 43 -4.37 17.39 5.31
CA ALA A 43 -4.58 16.92 3.95
C ALA A 43 -3.31 17.03 3.09
N GLU A 44 -2.62 18.18 3.15
CA GLU A 44 -1.36 18.38 2.45
C GLU A 44 -0.26 17.45 2.96
N LEU A 45 -0.20 17.19 4.27
CA LEU A 45 0.74 16.23 4.83
C LEU A 45 0.52 14.83 4.25
N ARG A 46 -0.74 14.37 4.11
CA ARG A 46 -1.02 13.07 3.50
C ARG A 46 -0.58 12.98 2.05
N VAL A 47 -0.78 14.05 1.27
CA VAL A 47 -0.29 14.09 -0.13
C VAL A 47 1.23 13.97 -0.16
N ARG A 48 1.96 14.70 0.69
CA ARG A 48 3.42 14.60 0.78
C ARG A 48 3.89 13.21 1.22
N VAL A 49 3.29 12.67 2.29
CA VAL A 49 3.62 11.33 2.79
C VAL A 49 3.34 10.25 1.74
N ARG A 50 2.27 10.40 0.94
CA ARG A 50 2.00 9.50 -0.19
C ARG A 50 3.11 9.56 -1.24
N ALA A 51 3.57 10.75 -1.60
CA ALA A 51 4.69 10.92 -2.52
C ALA A 51 5.97 10.25 -1.99
N ASP A 52 6.27 10.40 -0.69
CA ASP A 52 7.43 9.75 -0.05
C ASP A 52 7.35 8.22 -0.12
N TYR A 53 6.15 7.66 0.09
CA TYR A 53 5.94 6.21 -0.03
C TYR A 53 6.11 5.72 -1.47
N VAL A 54 5.55 6.45 -2.45
CA VAL A 54 5.73 6.17 -3.88
C VAL A 54 7.20 6.19 -4.26
N GLU A 55 7.97 7.17 -3.79
CA GLU A 55 9.39 7.29 -4.06
C GLU A 55 10.21 6.16 -3.43
N ARG A 56 9.88 5.76 -2.19
CA ARG A 56 10.52 4.58 -1.54
C ARG A 56 10.22 3.29 -2.29
N LEU A 57 8.99 3.12 -2.76
CA LEU A 57 8.61 1.95 -3.55
C LEU A 57 9.31 1.95 -4.92
N ALA A 58 9.42 3.10 -5.58
CA ALA A 58 10.16 3.27 -6.82
C ALA A 58 11.63 2.89 -6.66
N ARG A 59 12.29 3.35 -5.59
CA ARG A 59 13.68 2.96 -5.28
C ARG A 59 13.84 1.47 -5.04
N LEU A 60 12.86 0.84 -4.41
CA LEU A 60 12.89 -0.59 -4.15
C LEU A 60 12.72 -1.41 -5.44
N LEU A 61 11.81 -0.99 -6.33
CA LEU A 61 11.44 -1.72 -7.55
C LEU A 61 12.31 -1.39 -8.76
N ALA A 62 12.99 -0.24 -8.76
CA ALA A 62 13.72 0.30 -9.92
C ALA A 62 12.93 0.19 -11.26
N PRO A 63 11.68 0.70 -11.32
CA PRO A 63 10.81 0.50 -12.47
C PRO A 63 11.35 1.22 -13.71
N SER A 64 11.04 0.71 -14.92
CA SER A 64 11.37 1.43 -16.16
C SER A 64 10.65 2.78 -16.25
N GLU A 65 11.16 3.71 -17.06
CA GLU A 65 10.62 5.06 -17.28
C GLU A 65 9.28 5.12 -18.06
N GLN A 66 8.64 3.98 -18.31
CA GLN A 66 7.33 3.94 -18.93
C GLN A 66 6.28 4.64 -18.05
N VAL A 67 5.52 5.56 -18.66
CA VAL A 67 4.44 6.32 -17.99
C VAL A 67 3.46 5.41 -17.23
N ARG A 68 3.20 4.20 -17.74
CA ARG A 68 2.33 3.22 -17.06
C ARG A 68 2.82 2.83 -15.66
N HIS A 69 4.14 2.82 -15.42
CA HIS A 69 4.70 2.46 -14.13
C HIS A 69 4.52 3.57 -13.10
N GLU A 70 4.49 4.84 -13.51
CA GLU A 70 4.11 5.93 -12.62
C GLU A 70 2.70 5.71 -12.07
N TYR A 71 1.73 5.43 -12.96
CA TYR A 71 0.36 5.11 -12.55
C TYR A 71 0.28 3.81 -11.73
N ALA A 72 1.13 2.82 -11.99
CA ALA A 72 1.19 1.60 -11.20
C ALA A 72 1.59 1.90 -9.74
N LEU A 73 2.61 2.73 -9.52
CA LEU A 73 3.10 3.07 -8.19
C LEU A 73 2.08 3.91 -7.40
N TRP A 74 1.51 4.94 -8.04
CA TRP A 74 0.49 5.78 -7.39
C TRP A 74 -0.81 5.00 -7.13
N GLY A 75 -1.26 4.23 -8.12
CA GLY A 75 -2.47 3.42 -8.04
C GLY A 75 -2.39 2.30 -7.02
N TYR A 76 -1.22 1.68 -6.84
CA TYR A 76 -0.99 0.62 -5.85
C TYR A 76 -1.37 1.06 -4.43
N TYR A 77 -0.95 2.25 -4.00
CA TYR A 77 -1.32 2.71 -2.66
C TYR A 77 -2.81 3.06 -2.53
N GLY A 78 -3.46 3.49 -3.62
CA GLY A 78 -4.93 3.62 -3.64
C GLY A 78 -5.64 2.27 -3.48
N PHE A 79 -5.14 1.22 -4.14
CA PHE A 79 -5.63 -0.14 -3.97
C PHE A 79 -5.43 -0.63 -2.52
N VAL A 80 -4.23 -0.46 -1.97
CA VAL A 80 -3.90 -0.89 -0.60
C VAL A 80 -4.82 -0.23 0.42
N ASP A 81 -5.04 1.09 0.33
CA ASP A 81 -5.96 1.80 1.21
C ASP A 81 -7.38 1.22 1.16
N ALA A 82 -7.93 1.06 -0.04
CA ALA A 82 -9.29 0.55 -0.24
C ALA A 82 -9.45 -0.91 0.23
N ALA A 83 -8.47 -1.76 -0.07
CA ALA A 83 -8.47 -3.16 0.36
C ALA A 83 -8.35 -3.29 1.89
N CYS A 84 -7.47 -2.51 2.51
CA CYS A 84 -7.30 -2.48 3.96
C CYS A 84 -8.54 -1.92 4.67
N LEU A 85 -9.18 -0.87 4.12
CA LEU A 85 -10.45 -0.37 4.64
C LEU A 85 -11.52 -1.44 4.63
N ARG A 86 -11.66 -2.18 3.54
CA ARG A 86 -12.64 -3.28 3.46
C ARG A 86 -12.34 -4.38 4.48
N TRP A 87 -11.07 -4.68 4.73
CA TRP A 87 -10.66 -5.65 5.75
C TRP A 87 -10.95 -5.15 7.17
N VAL A 88 -10.72 -3.86 7.44
CA VAL A 88 -11.09 -3.20 8.70
C VAL A 88 -12.61 -3.23 8.91
N ASP A 89 -13.42 -2.96 7.89
CA ASP A 89 -14.89 -3.04 7.98
C ASP A 89 -15.40 -4.44 8.35
N LYS A 90 -14.58 -5.48 8.13
CA LYS A 90 -14.88 -6.87 8.52
C LYS A 90 -14.34 -7.24 9.90
N GLY A 91 -13.69 -6.31 10.62
CA GLY A 91 -13.06 -6.56 11.92
C GLY A 91 -11.67 -7.20 11.83
N CYS A 92 -10.94 -6.96 10.74
CA CYS A 92 -9.57 -7.46 10.51
C CYS A 92 -9.42 -8.99 10.71
N PRO A 93 -10.24 -9.85 10.08
CA PRO A 93 -10.17 -11.30 10.27
C PRO A 93 -8.75 -11.83 9.90
N PRO A 94 -8.04 -12.50 10.83
CA PRO A 94 -6.67 -12.98 10.58
C PRO A 94 -6.57 -13.94 9.39
N ALA A 95 -7.63 -14.71 9.14
CA ALA A 95 -7.70 -15.68 8.03
C ALA A 95 -7.69 -15.00 6.64
N GLU A 96 -8.11 -13.75 6.51
CA GLU A 96 -8.12 -13.02 5.22
C GLU A 96 -6.79 -12.31 4.93
N ARG A 97 -5.88 -12.26 5.91
CA ARG A 97 -4.65 -11.46 5.82
C ARG A 97 -3.79 -11.83 4.62
N TRP A 98 -3.64 -13.13 4.36
CA TRP A 98 -2.80 -13.59 3.25
C TRP A 98 -3.45 -13.33 1.89
N ALA A 99 -4.77 -13.50 1.79
CA ALA A 99 -5.52 -13.12 0.58
C ALA A 99 -5.38 -11.63 0.25
N LEU A 100 -5.31 -10.75 1.27
CA LEU A 100 -5.06 -9.32 1.06
C LEU A 100 -3.66 -9.06 0.52
N VAL A 101 -2.63 -9.71 1.10
CA VAL A 101 -1.25 -9.61 0.60
C VAL A 101 -1.14 -10.10 -0.84
N GLU A 102 -1.73 -11.25 -1.16
CA GLU A 102 -1.75 -11.78 -2.53
C GLU A 102 -2.44 -10.84 -3.51
N ALA A 103 -3.56 -10.22 -3.12
CA ALA A 103 -4.26 -9.24 -3.95
C ALA A 103 -3.42 -7.97 -4.16
N ALA A 104 -2.74 -7.47 -3.13
CA ALA A 104 -1.85 -6.31 -3.22
C ALA A 104 -0.65 -6.57 -4.14
N LEU A 105 -0.02 -7.75 -4.02
CA LEU A 105 1.05 -8.18 -4.92
C LEU A 105 0.51 -8.37 -6.35
N GLY A 106 -0.65 -9.00 -6.53
CA GLY A 106 -1.26 -9.17 -7.85
C GLY A 106 -1.55 -7.84 -8.55
N CYS A 107 -2.08 -6.85 -7.81
CA CYS A 107 -2.35 -5.51 -8.32
C CYS A 107 -1.07 -4.82 -8.82
N LEU A 108 -0.03 -4.79 -7.98
CA LEU A 108 1.23 -4.14 -8.34
C LEU A 108 1.95 -4.87 -9.48
N GLY A 109 2.07 -6.20 -9.38
CA GLY A 109 2.73 -7.02 -10.38
C GLY A 109 2.04 -6.96 -11.74
N GLY A 110 0.71 -7.01 -11.77
CA GLY A 110 -0.06 -6.90 -13.01
C GLY A 110 0.12 -5.54 -13.70
N ALA A 111 0.26 -4.46 -12.94
CA ALA A 111 0.48 -3.13 -13.48
C ALA A 111 1.93 -2.89 -13.95
N LEU A 112 2.91 -3.57 -13.35
CA LEU A 112 4.32 -3.51 -13.75
C LEU A 112 4.63 -4.46 -14.94
N GLY A 113 3.90 -5.56 -15.06
CA GLY A 113 4.10 -6.60 -16.08
C GLY A 113 5.14 -7.66 -15.69
N ASP A 114 6.31 -7.23 -15.19
CA ASP A 114 7.33 -8.10 -14.61
C ASP A 114 7.90 -7.44 -13.35
N TRP A 115 8.25 -8.24 -12.34
CA TRP A 115 8.74 -7.78 -11.04
C TRP A 115 10.22 -7.39 -11.04
N ALA A 116 10.90 -7.47 -12.18
CA ALA A 116 12.34 -7.22 -12.33
C ALA A 116 13.14 -7.92 -11.22
N ALA A 117 13.31 -9.24 -11.35
CA ALA A 117 14.28 -10.00 -10.57
C ALA A 117 15.69 -9.85 -11.19
#